data_AF-A0A530BG28-F1
#
_entry.id   AF-A0A530BG28-F1
#
_cell.length_a   1.000
_cell.length_b   1.000
_cell.length_c   1.000
_cell.angle_alpha   90.00
_cell.angle_beta   90.00
_cell.angle_gamma   90.00
#
_symmetry.space_group_name_H-M   'P 1'
#
loop_
_entity.id
_entity.type
_entity.pdbx_description
1 polymer ?
#
loop_
_entity_poly.entity_id
_entity_poly.type
_entity_poly.pdbx_seq_one_letter_code
_entity_poly.pdbx_strand_id
1 'polypeptide(L)'
;MPPDLLEFLVGQAGFAETAILRLNGAPMIEAGPMERSVHLMFEVARDYACLARKRDKRSAEEPGALAAFVYASSQPAPTDTGKIKEWIRSADDEIVGMSKAIKTTMSSTADQLRQMTDNLAAQSELLRTENIALQDTMASLSRQLENAKAKDNALAEGDAEIARLSERAAALEKEVQQLIDQVAAFQNSTSWKVTAPMRGLIAGARAVTRVPKANVKLVMQHGLLWLRRRPRATAVVQRVVRLAPPLEHRLLGFARANSGLVAVDSGWKLEPDPVVLGAWRKRLRAGK
;
A
#
# COMPACT_ATOMS: atom_id res chain seq x y z
N MET A 1 10.27 -12.86 -83.92
CA MET A 1 9.07 -12.36 -84.62
C MET A 1 7.94 -13.33 -84.31
N PRO A 2 6.72 -12.91 -83.94
CA PRO A 2 5.65 -13.88 -83.66
C PRO A 2 5.45 -14.85 -84.85
N PRO A 3 5.27 -16.17 -84.63
CA PRO A 3 5.14 -17.14 -85.72
C PRO A 3 4.06 -16.78 -86.74
N ASP A 4 2.91 -16.31 -86.25
CA ASP A 4 1.77 -15.89 -87.08
C ASP A 4 2.13 -14.71 -88.01
N LEU A 5 3.04 -13.84 -87.57
CA LEU A 5 3.51 -12.70 -88.38
C LEU A 5 4.48 -13.15 -89.48
N LEU A 6 5.29 -14.19 -89.23
CA LEU A 6 6.14 -14.77 -90.28
C LEU A 6 5.30 -15.48 -91.34
N GLU A 7 4.31 -16.28 -90.95
CA GLU A 7 3.40 -16.92 -91.91
C GLU A 7 2.69 -15.87 -92.78
N PHE A 8 2.22 -14.79 -92.17
CA PHE A 8 1.59 -13.68 -92.90
C PHE A 8 2.55 -13.04 -93.92
N LEU A 9 3.78 -12.72 -93.53
CA LEU A 9 4.76 -12.09 -94.43
C LEU A 9 5.12 -12.99 -95.61
N VAL A 10 5.27 -14.30 -95.37
CA VAL A 10 5.58 -15.25 -96.44
C VAL A 10 4.36 -15.50 -97.34
N GLY A 11 3.14 -15.47 -96.80
CA GLY A 11 1.91 -15.45 -97.58
C GLY A 11 1.82 -14.24 -98.51
N GLN A 12 2.15 -13.04 -98.02
CA GLN A 12 2.20 -11.81 -98.83
C GLN A 12 3.25 -11.87 -99.94
N ALA A 13 4.34 -12.62 -99.74
CA ALA A 13 5.36 -12.86 -100.76
C ALA A 13 4.90 -13.81 -101.89
N GLY A 14 3.65 -14.28 -101.86
CA GLY A 14 3.03 -15.06 -102.94
C GLY A 14 3.24 -16.57 -102.86
N PHE A 15 3.64 -17.09 -101.69
CA PHE A 15 3.65 -18.53 -101.43
C PHE A 15 2.23 -19.01 -101.14
N ALA A 16 1.84 -20.14 -101.74
CA ALA A 16 0.46 -20.62 -101.68
C ALA A 16 0.16 -21.43 -100.42
N GLU A 17 1.20 -21.96 -99.78
CA GLU A 17 1.10 -22.74 -98.55
C GLU A 17 2.29 -22.40 -97.67
N THR A 18 2.01 -22.07 -96.42
CA THR A 18 2.99 -21.75 -95.39
C THR A 18 2.69 -22.60 -94.17
N ALA A 19 3.73 -23.05 -93.47
CA ALA A 19 3.60 -23.76 -92.22
C ALA A 19 4.80 -23.47 -91.32
N ILE A 20 4.55 -23.27 -90.04
CA ILE A 20 5.61 -23.16 -89.04
C ILE A 20 6.02 -24.55 -88.56
N LEU A 21 7.25 -24.93 -88.87
CA LEU A 21 7.91 -26.10 -88.28
C LEU A 21 8.56 -25.68 -86.96
N ARG A 22 8.07 -26.25 -85.86
CA ARG A 22 8.72 -26.09 -84.55
C ARG A 22 9.88 -27.07 -84.47
N LEU A 23 11.09 -26.54 -84.29
CA LEU A 23 12.27 -27.38 -84.26
C LEU A 23 12.50 -27.99 -82.87
N ASN A 24 11.97 -27.38 -81.79
CA ASN A 24 12.07 -27.87 -80.41
C ASN A 24 10.98 -27.28 -79.47
N GLY A 25 9.80 -27.87 -79.25
CA GLY A 25 8.91 -27.39 -78.17
C GLY A 25 7.51 -28.00 -78.06
N ALA A 26 6.92 -27.92 -76.85
CA ALA A 26 5.57 -28.38 -76.52
C ALA A 26 4.55 -27.21 -76.63
N PRO A 27 3.23 -27.47 -76.81
CA PRO A 27 2.22 -26.41 -76.76
C PRO A 27 2.13 -25.80 -75.36
N MET A 28 1.93 -24.48 -75.31
CA MET A 28 1.83 -23.73 -74.05
C MET A 28 0.53 -24.07 -73.34
N ILE A 29 0.65 -24.70 -72.17
CA ILE A 29 -0.49 -25.01 -71.29
C ILE A 29 -0.52 -23.94 -70.18
N GLU A 30 -1.70 -23.50 -69.78
CA GLU A 30 -1.89 -22.58 -68.64
C GLU A 30 -1.32 -23.21 -67.36
N ALA A 31 -0.22 -22.63 -66.89
CA ALA A 31 0.59 -23.18 -65.81
C ALA A 31 0.97 -22.09 -64.78
N GLY A 32 1.29 -22.53 -63.55
CA GLY A 32 1.65 -21.68 -62.41
C GLY A 32 2.93 -20.85 -62.64
N PRO A 33 3.30 -19.92 -61.74
CA PRO A 33 4.37 -18.94 -61.99
C PRO A 33 5.76 -19.53 -62.26
N MET A 34 6.15 -20.60 -61.55
CA MET A 34 7.43 -21.30 -61.79
C MET A 34 7.36 -22.23 -62.99
N GLU A 35 6.27 -23.00 -63.14
CA GLU A 35 6.01 -23.81 -64.33
C GLU A 35 6.00 -22.96 -65.60
N ARG A 36 5.45 -21.73 -65.56
CA ARG A 36 5.52 -20.74 -66.65
C ARG A 36 6.95 -20.29 -66.93
N SER A 37 7.76 -20.07 -65.91
CA SER A 37 9.16 -19.63 -66.06
C SER A 37 10.03 -20.74 -66.67
N VAL A 38 9.84 -21.99 -66.24
CA VAL A 38 10.52 -23.17 -66.79
C VAL A 38 10.01 -23.48 -68.20
N HIS A 39 8.70 -23.38 -68.43
CA HIS A 39 8.12 -23.53 -69.76
C HIS A 39 8.66 -22.47 -70.73
N LEU A 40 8.81 -21.21 -70.30
CA LEU A 40 9.45 -20.13 -71.08
C LEU A 40 10.94 -20.39 -71.35
N MET A 41 11.66 -21.02 -70.43
CA MET A 41 13.09 -21.30 -70.58
C MET A 41 13.38 -22.54 -71.46
N PHE A 42 12.54 -23.58 -71.38
CA PHE A 42 12.84 -24.89 -71.96
C PHE A 42 11.82 -25.40 -73.00
N GLU A 43 10.54 -25.00 -72.92
CA GLU A 43 9.48 -25.56 -73.77
C GLU A 43 8.96 -24.58 -74.85
N VAL A 44 9.13 -23.26 -74.65
CA VAL A 44 8.92 -22.26 -75.71
C VAL A 44 10.11 -22.34 -76.67
N ALA A 45 9.94 -23.14 -77.72
CA ALA A 45 10.82 -23.24 -78.87
C ALA A 45 11.33 -21.86 -79.30
N ARG A 46 12.59 -21.53 -79.01
CA ARG A 46 13.20 -20.32 -79.61
C ARG A 46 13.39 -20.50 -81.12
N ASP A 47 13.46 -21.75 -81.58
CA ASP A 47 13.73 -22.10 -82.96
C ASP A 47 12.48 -22.66 -83.63
N TYR A 48 11.87 -21.82 -84.47
CA TYR A 48 10.83 -22.18 -85.40
C TYR A 48 11.32 -21.82 -86.81
N ALA A 49 11.08 -22.70 -87.77
CA ALA A 49 11.35 -22.46 -89.17
C ALA A 49 10.01 -22.22 -89.88
N CYS A 50 9.91 -21.13 -90.64
CA CYS A 50 8.79 -20.94 -91.56
C CYS A 50 9.11 -21.70 -92.84
N LEU A 51 8.35 -22.75 -93.12
CA LEU A 51 8.41 -23.47 -94.38
C LEU A 51 7.34 -22.91 -95.31
N ALA A 52 7.68 -22.71 -96.57
CA ALA A 52 6.73 -22.22 -97.56
C ALA A 52 6.94 -22.89 -98.91
N ARG A 53 5.83 -23.24 -99.55
CA ARG A 53 5.82 -23.92 -100.84
C ARG A 53 5.34 -22.97 -101.93
N LYS A 54 6.17 -22.80 -102.96
CA LYS A 54 5.81 -21.98 -104.13
C LYS A 54 4.87 -22.79 -105.03
N ARG A 55 3.85 -22.13 -105.58
CA ARG A 55 2.86 -22.78 -106.46
C ARG A 55 3.50 -23.15 -107.79
N ASP A 56 3.81 -24.42 -107.99
CA ASP A 56 4.22 -24.92 -109.30
C ASP A 56 2.97 -25.21 -110.15
N LYS A 57 2.96 -24.75 -111.41
CA LYS A 57 1.80 -24.89 -112.30
C LYS A 57 1.69 -26.30 -112.88
N ARG A 58 2.69 -27.16 -112.68
CA ARG A 58 2.80 -28.48 -113.34
C ARG A 58 2.57 -29.68 -112.43
N SER A 59 2.50 -29.50 -111.12
CA SER A 59 2.32 -30.60 -110.17
C SER A 59 0.94 -30.53 -109.55
N ALA A 60 0.09 -31.52 -109.86
CA ALA A 60 -1.17 -31.78 -109.17
C ALA A 60 -0.89 -32.50 -107.83
N GLU A 61 0.00 -31.94 -107.01
CA GLU A 61 0.26 -32.46 -105.68
C GLU A 61 -0.91 -32.13 -104.74
N GLU A 62 -1.18 -33.04 -103.80
CA GLU A 62 -2.29 -32.91 -102.86
C GLU A 62 -2.13 -31.65 -101.99
N PRO A 63 -3.19 -30.85 -101.83
CA PRO A 63 -3.22 -29.77 -100.85
C PRO A 63 -3.05 -30.37 -99.44
N GLY A 64 -2.09 -29.87 -98.67
CA GLY A 64 -1.80 -30.36 -97.31
C GLY A 64 -0.54 -31.20 -97.17
N ALA A 65 0.21 -31.46 -98.25
CA ALA A 65 1.48 -32.18 -98.17
C ALA A 65 2.51 -31.49 -97.25
N LEU A 66 2.53 -30.14 -97.21
CA LEU A 66 3.42 -29.40 -96.31
C LEU A 66 2.99 -29.56 -94.85
N ALA A 67 1.69 -29.48 -94.58
CA ALA A 67 1.16 -29.70 -93.23
C ALA A 67 1.45 -31.13 -92.73
N ALA A 68 1.30 -32.14 -93.60
CA ALA A 68 1.67 -33.51 -93.29
C ALA A 68 3.17 -33.68 -93.01
N PHE A 69 4.04 -33.01 -93.80
CA PHE A 69 5.48 -32.99 -93.57
C PHE A 69 5.84 -32.33 -92.23
N VAL A 70 5.25 -31.19 -91.92
CA VAL A 70 5.49 -30.48 -90.65
C VAL A 70 5.03 -31.35 -89.48
N TYR A 71 3.87 -31.99 -89.59
CA TYR A 71 3.37 -32.90 -88.56
C TYR A 71 4.31 -34.09 -88.34
N ALA A 72 4.82 -34.70 -89.42
CA ALA A 72 5.72 -35.85 -89.33
C ALA A 72 7.16 -35.50 -88.92
N SER A 73 7.62 -34.29 -89.25
CA SER A 73 9.01 -33.86 -89.03
C SER A 73 9.20 -33.00 -87.79
N SER A 74 8.11 -32.49 -87.20
CA SER A 74 8.16 -31.82 -85.92
C SER A 74 8.63 -32.83 -84.88
N GLN A 75 9.66 -32.47 -84.11
CA GLN A 75 10.16 -33.37 -83.09
C GLN A 75 9.04 -33.64 -82.06
N PRO A 76 8.78 -34.92 -81.71
CA PRO A 76 7.90 -35.23 -80.61
C PRO A 76 8.50 -34.66 -79.32
N ALA A 77 7.65 -34.13 -78.44
CA ALA A 77 8.09 -33.58 -77.16
C ALA A 77 9.01 -34.60 -76.45
N PRO A 78 10.14 -34.15 -75.86
CA PRO A 78 11.06 -35.06 -75.22
C PRO A 78 10.32 -35.91 -74.18
N THR A 79 10.55 -37.22 -74.24
CA THR A 79 9.83 -38.26 -73.47
C THR A 79 9.89 -38.04 -71.95
N ASP A 80 10.76 -37.15 -71.47
CA ASP A 80 10.96 -36.88 -70.04
C ASP A 80 10.35 -35.56 -69.52
N THR A 81 9.61 -34.82 -70.35
CA THR A 81 8.92 -33.58 -69.92
C THR A 81 7.90 -33.83 -68.81
N GLY A 82 7.29 -35.02 -68.77
CA GLY A 82 6.40 -35.43 -67.68
C GLY A 82 7.11 -35.45 -66.32
N LYS A 83 8.32 -36.03 -66.25
CA LYS A 83 9.10 -36.09 -65.00
C LYS A 83 9.57 -34.71 -64.55
N ILE A 84 9.98 -33.87 -65.50
CA ILE A 84 10.39 -32.49 -65.19
C ILE A 84 9.21 -31.70 -64.60
N LYS A 85 8.00 -31.84 -65.17
CA LYS A 85 6.79 -31.20 -64.62
C LYS A 85 6.44 -31.71 -63.24
N GLU A 86 6.60 -33.01 -62.99
CA GLU A 86 6.39 -33.59 -61.67
C GLU A 86 7.38 -33.06 -60.64
N TRP A 87 8.67 -32.94 -60.99
CA TRP A 87 9.68 -32.34 -60.10
C TRP A 87 9.40 -30.87 -59.81
N ILE A 88 8.96 -30.08 -60.81
CA ILE A 88 8.60 -28.67 -60.61
C ILE A 88 7.40 -28.55 -59.66
N ARG A 89 6.36 -29.37 -59.86
CA ARG A 89 5.19 -29.38 -58.97
C ARG A 89 5.59 -29.78 -57.55
N SER A 90 6.42 -30.80 -57.40
CA SER A 90 6.96 -31.21 -56.10
C SER A 90 7.74 -30.07 -55.42
N ALA A 91 8.57 -29.35 -56.16
CA ALA A 91 9.33 -28.22 -55.63
C ALA A 91 8.41 -27.04 -55.25
N ASP A 92 7.40 -26.73 -56.06
CA ASP A 92 6.41 -25.69 -55.76
C ASP A 92 5.63 -26.04 -54.47
N ASP A 93 5.20 -27.30 -54.32
CA ASP A 93 4.50 -27.77 -53.12
C ASP A 93 5.39 -27.72 -51.87
N GLU A 94 6.68 -28.07 -51.99
CA GLU A 94 7.66 -27.93 -50.91
C GLU A 94 7.88 -26.46 -50.51
N ILE A 95 8.00 -25.55 -51.49
CA ILE A 95 8.15 -24.12 -51.24
C ILE A 95 6.91 -23.56 -50.52
N VAL A 96 5.71 -23.94 -50.95
CA VAL A 96 4.45 -23.54 -50.29
C VAL A 96 4.41 -24.10 -48.85
N GLY A 97 4.82 -25.36 -48.66
CA GLY A 97 4.92 -26.00 -47.35
C GLY A 97 5.89 -25.26 -46.41
N MET A 98 7.09 -24.96 -46.90
CA MET A 98 8.12 -24.20 -46.17
C MET A 98 7.64 -22.79 -45.83
N SER A 99 7.03 -22.09 -46.79
CA SER A 99 6.49 -20.75 -46.59
C SER A 99 5.42 -20.74 -45.50
N LYS A 100 4.53 -21.74 -45.49
CA LYS A 100 3.53 -21.91 -44.42
C LYS A 100 4.19 -22.18 -43.07
N ALA A 101 5.18 -23.06 -43.02
CA ALA A 101 5.92 -23.36 -41.79
C ALA A 101 6.63 -22.11 -41.24
N ILE A 102 7.34 -21.36 -42.10
CA ILE A 102 8.00 -20.10 -41.74
C ILE A 102 6.98 -19.08 -41.24
N LYS A 103 5.82 -18.96 -41.90
CA LYS A 103 4.76 -18.05 -41.44
C LYS A 103 4.27 -18.43 -40.05
N THR A 104 4.08 -19.71 -39.76
CA THR A 104 3.66 -20.17 -38.43
C THR A 104 4.71 -19.91 -37.36
N THR A 105 6.00 -20.14 -37.66
CA THR A 105 7.09 -19.85 -36.70
C THR A 105 7.26 -18.34 -36.48
N MET A 106 7.14 -17.53 -37.54
CA MET A 106 7.17 -16.07 -37.42
C MET A 106 5.99 -15.53 -36.61
N SER A 107 4.77 -16.03 -36.83
CA SER A 107 3.61 -15.67 -36.01
C SER A 107 3.83 -16.03 -34.54
N SER A 108 4.29 -17.25 -34.26
CA SER A 108 4.59 -17.68 -32.89
C SER A 108 5.69 -16.84 -32.24
N THR A 109 6.72 -16.46 -32.99
CA THR A 109 7.82 -15.61 -32.49
C THR A 109 7.33 -14.19 -32.22
N ALA A 110 6.47 -13.65 -33.09
CA ALA A 110 5.85 -12.34 -32.89
C ALA A 110 4.97 -12.30 -31.64
N ASP A 111 4.21 -13.37 -31.39
CA ASP A 111 3.38 -13.49 -30.19
C ASP A 111 4.25 -13.62 -28.92
N GLN A 112 5.37 -14.35 -28.97
CA GLN A 112 6.33 -14.42 -27.88
C GLN A 112 6.97 -13.04 -27.58
N LEU A 113 7.34 -12.28 -28.62
CA LEU A 113 7.87 -10.93 -28.45
C LEU A 113 6.84 -9.97 -27.85
N ARG A 114 5.57 -10.09 -28.26
CA ARG A 114 4.47 -9.33 -27.64
C ARG A 114 4.32 -9.69 -26.16
N GLN A 115 4.31 -10.98 -25.83
CA GLN A 115 4.22 -11.44 -24.44
C GLN A 115 5.39 -10.93 -23.57
N MET A 116 6.62 -10.97 -24.08
CA MET A 116 7.77 -10.41 -23.35
C MET A 116 7.66 -8.89 -23.16
N THR A 117 7.13 -8.18 -24.16
CA THR A 117 6.91 -6.73 -24.08
C THR A 117 5.87 -6.38 -23.02
N ASP A 118 4.74 -7.11 -23.00
CA ASP A 118 3.67 -6.92 -22.00
C ASP A 118 4.17 -7.24 -20.58
N ASN A 119 4.97 -8.30 -20.44
CA ASN A 119 5.60 -8.65 -19.16
C ASN A 119 6.56 -7.56 -18.67
N LEU A 120 7.36 -6.99 -19.57
CA LEU A 120 8.31 -5.92 -19.23
C LEU A 120 7.57 -4.62 -18.87
N ALA A 121 6.46 -4.32 -19.55
CA ALA A 121 5.59 -3.21 -19.20
C ALA A 121 4.98 -3.40 -17.80
N ALA A 122 4.43 -4.57 -17.50
CA ALA A 122 3.89 -4.90 -16.17
C ALA A 122 4.96 -4.82 -15.07
N GLN A 123 6.18 -5.31 -15.34
CA GLN A 123 7.30 -5.21 -14.39
C GLN A 123 7.71 -3.75 -14.14
N SER A 124 7.71 -2.92 -15.19
CA SER A 124 8.04 -1.50 -15.05
C SER A 124 7.02 -0.73 -14.20
N GLU A 125 5.74 -1.06 -14.31
CA GLU A 125 4.68 -0.46 -13.49
C GLU A 125 4.76 -0.92 -12.04
N LEU A 126 5.10 -2.20 -11.80
CA LEU A 126 5.38 -2.68 -10.44
C LEU A 126 6.54 -1.90 -9.80
N LEU A 127 7.66 -1.74 -10.51
CA LEU A 127 8.80 -0.96 -9.99
C LEU A 127 8.44 0.52 -9.76
N ARG A 128 7.54 1.11 -10.55
CA ARG A 128 7.03 2.46 -10.30
C ARG A 128 6.24 2.55 -9.00
N THR A 129 5.33 1.61 -8.77
CA THR A 129 4.53 1.57 -7.54
C THR A 129 5.38 1.33 -6.29
N GLU A 130 6.40 0.47 -6.37
CA GLU A 130 7.37 0.28 -5.28
C GLU A 130 8.17 1.56 -5.00
N ASN A 131 8.61 2.29 -6.03
CA ASN A 131 9.32 3.56 -5.84
C ASN A 131 8.45 4.63 -5.17
N ILE A 132 7.16 4.72 -5.53
CA ILE A 132 6.22 5.65 -4.87
C ILE A 132 6.07 5.27 -3.39
N ALA A 133 5.90 3.98 -3.09
CA ALA A 133 5.81 3.50 -1.71
C ALA A 133 7.09 3.80 -0.90
N LEU A 134 8.27 3.60 -1.49
CA LEU A 134 9.55 3.95 -0.87
C LEU A 134 9.66 5.45 -0.60
N GLN A 135 9.27 6.30 -1.55
CA GLN A 135 9.23 7.75 -1.36
C GLN A 135 8.30 8.17 -0.22
N ASP A 136 7.12 7.55 -0.12
CA ASP A 136 6.18 7.80 0.98
C ASP A 136 6.75 7.38 2.34
N THR A 137 7.46 6.24 2.41
CA THR A 137 8.14 5.82 3.64
C THR A 137 9.25 6.78 4.03
N MET A 138 10.05 7.26 3.06
CA MET A 138 11.09 8.26 3.29
C MET A 138 10.50 9.60 3.77
N ALA A 139 9.39 10.04 3.19
CA ALA A 139 8.69 11.24 3.61
C ALA A 139 8.14 11.09 5.05
N SER A 140 7.61 9.91 5.39
CA SER A 140 7.15 9.59 6.75
C SER A 140 8.29 9.61 7.77
N LEU A 141 9.41 8.94 7.47
CA LEU A 141 10.60 8.94 8.34
C LEU A 141 11.19 10.34 8.51
N SER A 142 11.20 11.15 7.45
CA SER A 142 11.65 12.55 7.52
C SER A 142 10.77 13.37 8.48
N ARG A 143 9.45 13.21 8.42
CA ARG A 143 8.53 13.86 9.38
C ARG A 143 8.74 13.35 10.81
N GLN A 144 9.02 12.06 10.99
CA GLN A 144 9.33 11.51 12.31
C GLN A 144 10.63 12.09 12.87
N LEU A 145 11.65 12.26 12.04
CA LEU A 145 12.91 12.89 12.42
C LEU A 145 12.71 14.34 12.87
N GLU A 146 11.95 15.13 12.10
CA GLU A 146 11.66 16.52 12.46
C GLU A 146 10.83 16.62 13.75
N ASN A 147 9.87 15.70 13.94
CA ASN A 147 9.11 15.61 15.18
C ASN A 147 9.99 15.21 16.38
N ALA A 148 10.97 14.32 16.19
CA ALA A 148 11.93 13.95 17.23
C ALA A 148 12.81 15.15 17.62
N LYS A 149 13.37 15.86 16.63
CA LYS A 149 14.14 17.10 16.87
C LYS A 149 13.32 18.15 17.62
N ALA A 150 12.05 18.33 17.26
CA ALA A 150 11.17 19.27 17.95
C ALA A 150 10.95 18.88 19.42
N LYS A 151 10.84 17.57 19.72
CA LYS A 151 10.76 17.07 21.10
C LYS A 151 12.06 17.25 21.86
N ASP A 152 13.21 17.02 21.23
CA ASP A 152 14.53 17.22 21.85
C ASP A 152 14.73 18.69 22.22
N ASN A 153 14.32 19.63 21.36
CA ASN A 153 14.35 21.06 21.67
C ASN A 153 13.43 21.41 22.85
N ALA A 154 12.21 20.85 22.89
CA ALA A 154 11.29 21.07 24.01
C ALA A 154 11.81 20.48 25.34
N LEU A 155 12.54 19.35 25.29
CA LEU A 155 13.20 18.79 26.46
C LEU A 155 14.36 19.69 26.92
N ALA A 156 15.17 20.21 26.01
CA ALA A 156 16.24 21.15 26.34
C ALA A 156 15.72 22.44 26.99
N GLU A 157 14.57 22.96 26.52
CA GLU A 157 13.87 24.08 27.17
C GLU A 157 13.37 23.70 28.58
N GLY A 158 12.83 22.49 28.74
CA GLY A 158 12.42 21.96 30.04
C GLY A 158 13.57 21.86 31.03
N ASP A 159 14.71 21.34 30.59
CA ASP A 159 15.92 21.21 31.41
C ASP A 159 16.46 22.59 31.83
N ALA A 160 16.40 23.59 30.94
CA ALA A 160 16.77 24.96 31.28
C ALA A 160 15.85 25.58 32.34
N GLU A 161 14.54 25.31 32.29
CA GLU A 161 13.61 25.79 33.32
C GLU A 161 13.81 25.06 34.65
N ILE A 162 14.08 23.75 34.64
CA ILE A 162 14.42 22.98 35.84
C ILE A 162 15.69 23.55 36.49
N ALA A 163 16.73 23.83 35.69
CA ALA A 163 17.95 24.47 36.18
C ALA A 163 17.64 25.82 36.85
N ARG A 164 16.84 26.68 36.19
CA ARG A 164 16.42 27.97 36.73
C ARG A 164 15.63 27.84 38.05
N LEU A 165 14.70 26.90 38.13
CA LEU A 165 13.91 26.66 39.34
C LEU A 165 14.77 26.12 40.48
N SER A 166 15.73 25.23 40.18
CA SER A 166 16.67 24.72 41.17
C SER A 166 17.57 25.82 41.75
N GLU A 167 18.02 26.77 40.92
CA GLU A 167 18.81 27.92 41.38
C GLU A 167 17.99 28.81 42.32
N ARG A 168 16.73 29.08 41.97
CA ARG A 168 15.81 29.84 42.85
C ARG A 168 15.53 29.12 44.17
N ALA A 169 15.33 27.80 44.13
CA ALA A 169 15.13 27.01 45.33
C ALA A 169 16.36 27.07 46.25
N ALA A 170 17.56 26.95 45.69
CA ALA A 170 18.81 27.08 46.43
C ALA A 170 19.02 28.50 47.02
N ALA A 171 18.61 29.55 46.30
CA ALA A 171 18.64 30.92 46.81
C ALA A 171 17.67 31.12 48.00
N LEU A 172 16.43 30.64 47.88
CA LEU A 172 15.44 30.68 48.95
C LEU A 172 15.87 29.87 50.18
N GLU A 173 16.50 28.71 49.97
CA GLU A 173 17.04 27.90 51.07
C GLU A 173 18.09 28.67 51.88
N LYS A 174 18.98 29.42 51.20
CA LYS A 174 19.95 30.30 51.87
C LYS A 174 19.28 31.43 52.65
N GLU A 175 18.23 32.05 52.10
CA GLU A 175 17.46 33.09 52.81
C GLU A 175 16.77 32.54 54.05
N VAL A 176 16.13 31.36 53.94
CA VAL A 176 15.50 30.69 55.08
C VAL A 176 16.54 30.36 56.15
N GLN A 177 17.70 29.83 55.76
CA GLN A 177 18.78 29.55 56.70
C GLN A 177 19.27 30.83 57.40
N GLN A 178 19.44 31.92 56.65
CA GLN A 178 19.83 33.22 57.21
C GLN A 178 18.79 33.75 58.21
N LEU A 179 17.49 33.62 57.91
CA LEU A 179 16.42 33.99 58.83
C LEU A 179 16.40 33.10 60.09
N ILE A 180 16.63 31.79 59.95
CA ILE A 180 16.77 30.87 61.07
C ILE A 180 17.95 31.30 61.96
N ASP A 181 19.09 31.63 61.37
CA ASP A 181 20.27 32.08 62.09
C ASP A 181 20.02 33.41 62.82
N GLN A 182 19.32 34.36 62.18
CA GLN A 182 18.89 35.61 62.81
C GLN A 182 17.95 35.36 63.99
N VAL A 183 16.94 34.48 63.81
CA VAL A 183 16.00 34.12 64.89
C VAL A 183 16.75 33.46 66.04
N ALA A 184 17.68 32.54 65.76
CA ALA A 184 18.51 31.91 66.78
C ALA A 184 19.38 32.94 67.52
N ALA A 185 19.97 33.91 66.80
CA ALA A 185 20.73 35.00 67.40
C ALA A 185 19.86 35.89 68.31
N PHE A 186 18.66 36.27 67.86
CA PHE A 186 17.70 37.02 68.67
C PHE A 186 17.28 36.25 69.93
N GLN A 187 16.99 34.95 69.79
CA GLN A 187 16.59 34.07 70.90
C GLN A 187 17.72 33.87 71.92
N ASN A 188 18.97 33.88 71.48
CA ASN A 188 20.14 33.77 72.35
C ASN A 188 20.51 35.07 73.06
N SER A 189 19.95 36.21 72.65
CA SER A 189 20.18 37.50 73.31
C SER A 189 19.66 37.53 74.76
N THR A 190 20.36 38.26 75.64
CA THR A 190 20.07 38.34 77.08
C THR A 190 18.66 38.84 77.38
N SER A 191 18.14 39.77 76.56
CA SER A 191 16.79 40.32 76.70
C SER A 191 15.68 39.28 76.41
N TRP A 192 15.94 38.33 75.50
CA TRP A 192 15.01 37.24 75.20
C TRP A 192 14.95 36.21 76.33
N LYS A 193 16.10 35.89 76.94
CA LYS A 193 16.19 34.95 78.07
C LYS A 193 15.45 35.45 79.31
N VAL A 194 15.53 36.75 79.60
CA VAL A 194 14.83 37.35 80.77
C VAL A 194 13.30 37.32 80.63
N THR A 195 12.77 37.43 79.40
CA THR A 195 11.31 37.44 79.15
C THR A 195 10.72 36.07 78.81
N ALA A 196 11.55 35.03 78.69
CA ALA A 196 11.14 33.65 78.38
C ALA A 196 10.04 33.08 79.30
N PRO A 197 10.11 33.19 80.65
CA PRO A 197 9.08 32.61 81.52
C PRO A 197 7.70 33.27 81.36
N MET A 198 7.63 34.59 81.13
CA MET A 198 6.36 35.28 80.89
C MET A 198 5.71 34.86 79.56
N ARG A 199 6.51 34.59 78.52
CA ARG A 199 5.97 34.18 77.20
C ARG A 199 5.49 32.74 77.18
N GLY A 200 6.13 31.84 77.94
CA GLY A 200 5.63 30.47 78.12
C GLY A 200 4.20 30.42 78.67
N LEU A 201 3.89 31.30 79.64
CA LEU A 201 2.54 31.45 80.19
C LEU A 201 1.52 31.96 79.16
N ILE A 202 1.89 32.96 78.35
CA ILE A 202 0.99 33.53 77.33
C ILE A 202 0.77 32.56 76.16
N ALA A 203 1.81 31.85 75.72
CA ALA A 203 1.71 30.86 74.66
C ALA A 203 0.83 29.67 75.08
N GLY A 204 0.98 29.20 76.33
CA GLY A 204 0.11 28.18 76.92
C GLY A 204 -1.35 28.63 76.96
N ALA A 205 -1.62 29.87 77.40
CA ALA A 205 -2.96 30.43 77.41
C ALA A 205 -3.58 30.54 76.00
N ARG A 206 -2.81 30.95 74.99
CA ARG A 206 -3.30 31.07 73.60
C ARG A 206 -3.53 29.71 72.93
N ALA A 207 -2.68 28.72 73.19
CA ALA A 207 -2.87 27.36 72.66
C ALA A 207 -4.20 26.75 73.11
N VAL A 208 -4.58 26.98 74.36
CA VAL A 208 -5.89 26.55 74.90
C VAL A 208 -7.06 27.25 74.20
N THR A 209 -6.89 28.51 73.79
CA THR A 209 -7.96 29.26 73.10
C THR A 209 -8.11 28.98 71.60
N ARG A 210 -7.08 28.43 70.93
CA ARG A 210 -7.07 28.21 69.48
C ARG A 210 -7.48 26.80 69.03
N VAL A 211 -7.80 25.90 69.96
CA VAL A 211 -8.33 24.58 69.57
C VAL A 211 -9.67 24.81 68.85
N PRO A 212 -9.79 24.43 67.56
CA PRO A 212 -11.00 24.69 66.80
C PRO A 212 -12.18 23.99 67.50
N LYS A 213 -13.29 24.72 67.69
CA LYS A 213 -14.48 24.25 68.42
C LYS A 213 -14.96 22.86 67.95
N ALA A 214 -14.70 22.51 66.69
CA ALA A 214 -14.98 21.19 66.11
C ALA A 214 -14.17 20.05 66.76
N ASN A 215 -12.87 20.23 66.98
CA ASN A 215 -12.03 19.22 67.62
C ASN A 215 -12.36 19.08 69.10
N VAL A 216 -12.71 20.19 69.76
CA VAL A 216 -13.21 20.16 71.15
C VAL A 216 -14.48 19.32 71.24
N LYS A 217 -15.41 19.47 70.27
CA LYS A 217 -16.64 18.67 70.21
C LYS A 217 -16.35 17.18 70.03
N LEU A 218 -15.43 16.83 69.14
CA LEU A 218 -15.04 15.43 68.89
C LEU A 218 -14.39 14.79 70.11
N VAL A 219 -13.46 15.50 70.75
CA VAL A 219 -12.79 15.05 71.98
C VAL A 219 -13.78 14.97 73.15
N MET A 220 -14.74 15.90 73.27
CA MET A 220 -15.81 15.82 74.27
C MET A 220 -16.72 14.62 74.03
N GLN A 221 -17.10 14.32 72.78
CA GLN A 221 -17.92 13.16 72.45
C GLN A 221 -17.19 11.85 72.76
N HIS A 222 -15.92 11.73 72.36
CA HIS A 222 -15.10 10.56 72.70
C HIS A 222 -14.85 10.45 74.20
N GLY A 223 -14.60 11.57 74.89
CA GLY A 223 -14.44 11.61 76.33
C GLY A 223 -15.69 11.16 77.07
N LEU A 224 -16.88 11.61 76.65
CA LEU A 224 -18.17 11.19 77.20
C LEU A 224 -18.44 9.69 76.96
N LEU A 225 -18.16 9.18 75.76
CA LEU A 225 -18.28 7.76 75.45
C LEU A 225 -17.28 6.92 76.27
N TRP A 226 -16.07 7.41 76.46
CA TRP A 226 -15.05 6.76 77.29
C TRP A 226 -15.44 6.73 78.77
N LEU A 227 -15.94 7.85 79.31
CA LEU A 227 -16.45 7.93 80.69
C LEU A 227 -17.61 6.96 80.92
N ARG A 228 -18.52 6.79 79.94
CA ARG A 228 -19.66 5.86 80.05
C ARG A 228 -19.20 4.39 80.16
N ARG A 229 -18.05 4.04 79.57
CA ARG A 229 -17.47 2.69 79.66
C ARG A 229 -16.66 2.43 80.93
N ARG A 230 -16.36 3.45 81.76
CA ARG A 230 -15.53 3.30 82.98
C ARG A 230 -16.13 4.02 84.20
N PRO A 231 -17.00 3.35 84.99
CA PRO A 231 -17.71 3.97 86.12
C PRO A 231 -16.80 4.42 87.28
N ARG A 232 -15.57 3.90 87.37
CA ARG A 232 -14.59 4.36 88.37
C ARG A 232 -13.96 5.71 87.99
N ALA A 233 -13.80 6.00 86.70
CA ALA A 233 -13.22 7.26 86.24
C ALA A 233 -14.19 8.43 86.40
N THR A 234 -15.50 8.17 86.31
CA THR A 234 -16.56 9.17 86.55
C THR A 234 -16.44 9.83 87.92
N ALA A 235 -16.13 9.08 88.99
CA ALA A 235 -16.00 9.65 90.33
C ALA A 235 -14.83 10.65 90.44
N VAL A 236 -13.71 10.37 89.75
CA VAL A 236 -12.55 11.24 89.72
C VAL A 236 -12.85 12.50 88.89
N VAL A 237 -13.45 12.34 87.71
CA VAL A 237 -13.84 13.46 86.86
C VAL A 237 -14.87 14.34 87.56
N GLN A 238 -15.85 13.77 88.26
CA GLN A 238 -16.80 14.55 89.07
C GLN A 238 -16.10 15.34 90.18
N ARG A 239 -15.09 14.76 90.85
CA ARG A 239 -14.33 15.46 91.89
C ARG A 239 -13.52 16.63 91.31
N VAL A 240 -12.94 16.47 90.13
CA VAL A 240 -12.21 17.53 89.42
C VAL A 240 -13.15 18.60 88.87
N VAL A 241 -14.31 18.22 88.34
CA VAL A 241 -15.30 19.18 87.81
C VAL A 241 -15.91 20.03 88.93
N ARG A 242 -16.10 19.48 90.14
CA ARG A 242 -16.55 20.25 91.31
C ARG A 242 -15.60 21.36 91.75
N LEU A 243 -14.31 21.27 91.41
CA LEU A 243 -13.34 22.33 91.65
C LEU A 243 -13.45 23.48 90.63
N ALA A 244 -14.17 23.28 89.53
CA ALA A 244 -14.33 24.26 88.45
C ALA A 244 -15.82 24.40 88.03
N PRO A 245 -16.64 25.14 88.82
CA PRO A 245 -18.07 25.35 88.54
C PRO A 245 -18.42 25.78 87.09
N PRO A 246 -17.65 26.65 86.39
CA PRO A 246 -18.01 27.03 85.02
C PRO A 246 -17.87 25.88 84.00
N LEU A 247 -17.05 24.87 84.26
CA LEU A 247 -16.95 23.68 83.40
C LEU A 247 -18.16 22.76 83.58
N GLU A 248 -18.69 22.67 84.80
CA GLU A 248 -19.90 21.89 85.10
C GLU A 248 -21.10 22.42 84.30
N HIS A 249 -21.30 23.73 84.28
CA HIS A 249 -22.38 24.37 83.53
C HIS A 249 -22.26 24.12 82.01
N ARG A 250 -21.04 24.13 81.48
CA ARG A 250 -20.80 23.86 80.05
C ARG A 250 -20.97 22.40 79.68
N LEU A 251 -20.54 21.47 80.54
CA LEU A 251 -20.73 20.04 80.33
C LEU A 251 -22.21 19.64 80.43
N LEU A 252 -22.94 20.17 81.41
CA LEU A 252 -24.38 19.95 81.56
C LEU A 252 -25.15 20.59 80.39
N GLY A 253 -24.79 21.81 79.99
CA GLY A 253 -25.37 22.47 78.82
C GLY A 253 -25.15 21.66 77.53
N PHE A 254 -23.96 21.10 77.34
CA PHE A 254 -23.65 20.26 76.19
C PHE A 254 -24.35 18.90 76.23
N ALA A 255 -24.44 18.26 77.41
CA ALA A 255 -25.17 17.02 77.59
C ALA A 255 -26.67 17.18 77.31
N ARG A 256 -27.26 18.31 77.74
CA ARG A 256 -28.66 18.66 77.48
C ARG A 256 -28.93 19.06 76.02
N ALA A 257 -27.97 19.70 75.36
CA ALA A 257 -28.07 20.04 73.94
C ALA A 257 -27.93 18.83 73.00
N ASN A 258 -27.19 17.79 73.40
CA ASN A 258 -27.00 16.57 72.59
C ASN A 258 -27.84 15.36 73.05
N SER A 259 -28.66 15.48 74.10
CA SER A 259 -29.58 14.41 74.52
C SER A 259 -30.73 14.17 73.53
N GLY A 260 -30.83 14.95 72.45
CA GLY A 260 -31.76 14.74 71.33
C GLY A 260 -31.32 13.69 70.30
N LEU A 261 -30.15 13.06 70.45
CA LEU A 261 -29.60 12.06 69.51
C LEU A 261 -29.95 10.60 69.83
N VAL A 262 -31.03 10.35 70.57
CA VAL A 262 -31.60 9.00 70.74
C VAL A 262 -33.12 9.04 70.63
N ALA A 263 -33.62 9.43 69.45
CA ALA A 263 -34.76 8.73 68.88
C ALA A 263 -34.17 7.68 67.95
N VAL A 264 -34.04 6.45 68.45
CA VAL A 264 -33.83 5.27 67.61
C VAL A 264 -35.16 5.02 66.91
N ASP A 265 -35.34 5.69 65.78
CA ASP A 265 -36.27 5.25 64.76
C ASP A 265 -35.41 4.61 63.67
N SER A 266 -35.28 3.28 63.73
CA SER A 266 -34.59 2.48 62.73
C SER A 266 -35.43 2.41 61.44
N GLY A 267 -35.58 3.57 60.80
CA GLY A 267 -36.18 3.78 59.49
C GLY A 267 -35.15 3.91 58.37
N TRP A 268 -33.95 3.32 58.51
CA TRP A 268 -33.01 3.16 57.39
C TRP A 268 -33.46 2.03 56.47
N LYS A 269 -34.55 2.24 55.73
CA LYS A 269 -34.75 1.55 54.45
C LYS A 269 -33.97 2.32 53.39
N LEU A 270 -32.70 1.97 53.17
CA LEU A 270 -32.11 2.18 51.84
C LEU A 270 -32.82 1.20 50.90
N GLU A 271 -33.92 1.62 50.30
CA GLU A 271 -34.29 1.07 49.00
C GLU A 271 -33.34 1.73 47.99
N PRO A 272 -32.41 0.99 47.39
CA PRO A 272 -31.56 1.53 46.33
C PRO A 272 -32.45 1.94 45.16
N ASP A 273 -32.24 3.16 44.66
CA ASP A 273 -32.92 3.70 43.49
C ASP A 273 -32.91 2.66 42.35
N PRO A 274 -34.10 2.19 41.89
CA PRO A 274 -34.18 1.14 40.88
C PRO A 274 -33.49 1.51 39.57
N VAL A 275 -33.33 2.81 39.29
CA VAL A 275 -32.62 3.32 38.12
C VAL A 275 -31.12 3.02 38.21
N VAL A 276 -30.51 3.21 39.38
CA VAL A 276 -29.08 2.98 39.61
C VAL A 276 -28.74 1.49 39.55
N LEU A 277 -29.61 0.64 40.10
CA LEU A 277 -29.49 -0.82 39.98
C LEU A 277 -29.59 -1.31 38.54
N GLY A 278 -30.46 -0.69 37.73
CA GLY A 278 -30.56 -0.98 36.30
C GLY A 278 -29.28 -0.64 35.53
N ALA A 279 -28.69 0.52 35.78
CA ALA A 279 -27.45 0.97 35.12
C ALA A 279 -26.25 0.06 35.45
N TRP A 280 -26.14 -0.36 36.70
CA TRP A 280 -25.09 -1.29 37.14
C TRP A 280 -25.22 -2.68 36.51
N ARG A 281 -26.45 -3.20 36.40
CA ARG A 281 -26.72 -4.50 35.78
C ARG A 281 -26.40 -4.50 34.28
N LYS A 282 -26.57 -3.35 33.61
CA LYS A 282 -26.23 -3.15 32.19
C LYS A 282 -24.71 -3.16 31.96
N ARG A 283 -23.93 -2.52 32.84
CA ARG A 283 -22.44 -2.50 32.76
C ARG A 283 -21.83 -3.89 32.99
N LEU A 284 -22.38 -4.67 33.92
CA LEU A 284 -21.87 -6.02 34.20
C LEU A 284 -22.13 -7.04 33.07
N ARG A 285 -23.15 -6.83 32.22
CA ARG A 285 -23.39 -7.68 31.04
C ARG A 285 -22.56 -7.29 29.81
N ALA A 286 -22.08 -6.06 29.74
CA ALA A 286 -21.28 -5.58 28.60
C ALA A 286 -19.80 -5.96 28.67
N GLY A 287 -19.36 -6.62 29.75
CA GLY A 287 -17.96 -7.02 29.98
C GLY A 287 -17.69 -8.54 29.86
N LYS A 288 -18.60 -9.31 29.25
CA LYS A 288 -18.40 -10.70 28.83
C LYS A 288 -18.65 -10.79 27.33
#